data_AF-A0A956D333-F1
#
_entry.id   AF-A0A956D333-F1
#
_cell.length_a   1.000
_cell.length_b   1.000
_cell.length_c   1.000
_cell.angle_alpha   90.00
_cell.angle_beta   90.00
_cell.angle_gamma   90.00
#
_symmetry.space_group_name_H-M   'P 1'
#
loop_
_entity.id
_entity.type
_entity.pdbx_description
1 polymer ?
#
loop_
_entity_poly.entity_id
_entity_poly.type
_entity_poly.pdbx_seq_one_letter_code
_entity_poly.pdbx_strand_id
1 'polypeptide(L)' 'MAEFVYEARARSGEVRKGVMEADTAEMVETRLKAQNLNPVKVKKKPKEIHINFGSPVSEKELV' A
#
# COMPACT_ATOMS: atom_id res chain seq x y z
N MET A 1 -12.45 -13.13 3.86
CA MET A 1 -11.70 -12.22 2.98
C MET A 1 -10.68 -11.42 3.77
N ALA A 2 -9.52 -11.16 3.18
CA ALA A 2 -8.52 -10.28 3.75
C ALA A 2 -8.55 -8.92 3.02
N GLU A 3 -8.26 -7.85 3.73
CA GLU A 3 -8.04 -6.54 3.13
C GLU A 3 -6.63 -6.50 2.51
N PHE A 4 -6.58 -6.20 1.22
CA PHE A 4 -5.33 -5.96 0.50
C PHE A 4 -5.26 -4.49 0.09
N VAL A 5 -4.17 -3.83 0.48
CA VAL A 5 -3.83 -2.49 -0.02
C VAL A 5 -3.19 -2.67 -1.39
N TYR A 6 -3.75 -2.01 -2.39
CA TYR A 6 -3.23 -2.03 -3.74
C TYR A 6 -2.82 -0.64 -4.21
N GLU A 7 -1.77 -0.59 -5.01
CA GLU A 7 -1.36 0.56 -5.81
C GLU A 7 -1.37 0.09 -7.27
N ALA A 8 -2.17 0.74 -8.12
CA ALA A 8 -2.28 0.43 -9.52
C ALA A 8 -2.14 1.70 -10.35
N ARG A 9 -1.52 1.60 -11.53
CA ARG A 9 -1.34 2.71 -12.45
C ARG A 9 -2.36 2.60 -13.59
N ALA A 10 -3.18 3.62 -13.75
CA ALA A 10 -4.06 3.76 -14.90
C ALA A 10 -3.24 3.99 -16.17
N ARG A 11 -3.81 3.67 -17.34
CA ARG A 11 -3.18 3.95 -18.64
C ARG A 11 -2.91 5.46 -18.86
N SER A 12 -3.66 6.33 -18.19
CA SER A 12 -3.43 7.79 -18.15
C SER A 12 -2.17 8.20 -17.38
N GLY A 13 -1.54 7.29 -16.64
CA GLY A 13 -0.38 7.56 -15.78
C GLY A 13 -0.75 7.82 -14.32
N GLU A 14 -2.04 7.95 -14.00
CA GLU A 14 -2.51 8.17 -12.63
C GLU A 14 -2.31 6.92 -11.76
N VAL A 15 -1.66 7.09 -10.60
CA VAL A 15 -1.49 6.02 -9.61
C VAL A 15 -2.69 6.04 -8.66
N ARG A 16 -3.56 5.04 -8.79
CA ARG A 16 -4.69 4.80 -7.88
C ARG A 16 -4.25 3.87 -6.77
N LYS A 17 -4.48 4.31 -5.54
CA LYS A 17 -4.23 3.53 -4.34
C LYS A 17 -5.56 3.28 -3.65
N GLY A 18 -5.78 2.07 -3.16
CA GLY A 18 -7.02 1.70 -2.51
C GLY A 18 -6.85 0.47 -1.65
N VAL A 19 -7.91 0.12 -0.95
CA VAL A 19 -8.01 -1.14 -0.20
C VAL A 19 -9.11 -1.96 -0.85
N MET A 20 -8.84 -3.22 -1.11
CA MET A 20 -9.84 -4.15 -1.65
C MET A 20 -9.85 -5.45 -0.86
N GLU A 21 -11.05 -5.93 -0.60
CA GLU A 21 -11.27 -7.21 0.03
C GLU A 21 -11.19 -8.32 -1.02
N ALA A 22 -10.29 -9.27 -0.78
CA ALA A 22 -10.08 -10.43 -1.63
C ALA A 22 -9.56 -11.60 -0.80
N ASP A 23 -9.62 -12.81 -1.36
CA ASP A 23 -9.05 -14.00 -0.73
C ASP A 23 -7.56 -14.16 -1.05
N THR A 24 -7.12 -13.70 -2.22
CA THR A 24 -5.72 -13.76 -2.67
C THR A 24 -5.26 -12.48 -3.37
N ALA A 25 -3.93 -12.28 -3.44
CA ALA A 25 -3.34 -11.15 -4.18
C ALA A 25 -3.65 -11.24 -5.69
N GLU A 26 -3.69 -12.44 -6.27
CA GLU A 26 -4.04 -12.65 -7.68
C GLU A 26 -5.48 -12.20 -8.02
N MET A 27 -6.42 -12.38 -7.09
CA MET A 27 -7.78 -11.86 -7.25
C MET A 27 -7.79 -10.32 -7.29
N VAL A 28 -6.95 -9.68 -6.47
CA VAL A 28 -6.80 -8.22 -6.47
C VAL A 28 -6.24 -7.75 -7.81
N GLU A 29 -5.19 -8.40 -8.29
CA GLU A 29 -4.57 -8.08 -9.59
C GLU A 29 -5.53 -8.29 -10.75
N THR A 30 -6.30 -9.37 -10.74
CA THR A 30 -7.29 -9.67 -11.79
C THR A 30 -8.38 -8.60 -11.85
N ARG A 31 -8.90 -8.17 -10.69
CA ARG A 31 -9.88 -7.07 -10.61
C ARG A 31 -9.30 -5.74 -11.07
N LEU A 32 -8.05 -5.43 -10.73
CA LEU A 32 -7.37 -4.21 -11.19
C LEU A 32 -7.18 -4.22 -12.71
N LYS A 33 -6.72 -5.35 -13.26
CA LYS A 33 -6.59 -5.54 -14.71
C LYS A 33 -7.94 -5.40 -15.42
N ALA A 34 -9.01 -5.96 -14.85
CA ALA A 34 -10.37 -5.80 -15.39
C ALA A 34 -10.84 -4.34 -15.42
N GLN A 35 -10.33 -3.49 -14.52
CA GLN A 35 -10.58 -2.04 -14.50
C GLN A 35 -9.63 -1.23 -15.40
N ASN A 36 -8.84 -1.89 -16.26
CA ASN A 36 -7.77 -1.26 -17.06
C ASN A 36 -6.70 -0.55 -16.19
N LEU A 37 -6.53 -1.00 -14.94
CA LEU A 37 -5.48 -0.54 -14.04
C LEU A 37 -4.36 -1.57 -14.02
N ASN A 38 -3.13 -1.12 -14.20
CA ASN A 38 -1.95 -1.98 -14.10
C ASN A 38 -1.53 -2.10 -12.62
N PRO A 39 -1.64 -3.27 -11.98
CA PRO A 39 -1.19 -3.44 -10.60
C PRO A 39 0.32 -3.17 -10.51
N VAL A 40 0.70 -2.19 -9.69
CA VAL A 40 2.11 -1.85 -9.41
C VAL A 40 2.55 -2.54 -8.12
N LYS A 41 1.65 -2.60 -7.14
CA LYS A 41 1.93 -3.18 -5.83
C LYS A 41 0.64 -3.71 -5.22
N VAL A 42 0.65 -4.96 -4.79
CA VAL A 42 -0.44 -5.55 -4.00
C VAL A 42 0.17 -6.06 -2.70
N LYS A 43 -0.27 -5.52 -1.58
CA LYS A 43 0.19 -5.93 -0.25
C LYS A 43 -1.02 -6.29 0.60
N LYS A 44 -0.97 -7.45 1.24
CA LYS A 44 -1.91 -7.77 2.32
C LYS A 44 -1.72 -6.71 3.39
N LYS A 45 -2.80 -6.06 3.85
CA LYS A 45 -2.73 -5.01 4.87
C LYS A 45 -2.01 -5.61 6.08
N PRO A 46 -0.73 -5.26 6.34
CA PRO A 46 -0.10 -5.71 7.55
C PRO A 46 -0.85 -5.04 8.70
N LYS A 47 -1.09 -5.75 9.81
CA LYS A 47 -1.48 -5.08 11.06
C LYS A 47 -0.48 -3.95 11.25
N GLU A 48 -0.95 -2.72 11.40
CA GLU A 48 -0.10 -1.54 11.59
C GLU A 48 0.82 -1.78 12.78
N ILE A 49 2.04 -2.24 12.53
CA ILE A 49 3.10 -2.15 13.52
C ILE A 49 3.52 -0.69 13.43
N HIS A 50 2.87 0.15 14.23
CA HIS A 50 3.31 1.51 14.52
C HIS A 50 4.66 1.42 15.25
N ILE A 51 5.73 1.18 14.50
CA ILE A 51 7.08 1.43 14.98
C ILE A 51 7.23 2.95 14.91
N ASN A 52 6.85 3.64 15.98
CA ASN A 52 7.30 5.00 16.24
C ASN A 52 8.83 4.93 16.38
N PHE A 53 9.53 4.97 15.25
CA PHE A 53 10.96 5.22 15.23
C PHE A 53 11.13 6.68 15.66
N GLY A 54 11.26 6.87 16.97
CA GLY A 54 11.52 8.17 17.57
C GLY A 54 12.83 8.71 17.03
N SER A 55 12.73 9.79 16.27
CA SER A 55 13.80 10.77 16.07
C SER A 55 13.19 12.12 16.49
N PRO A 56 13.89 13.02 17.21
CA PRO A 56 15.34 13.27 17.09
C PRO A 56 16.07 13.47 18.44
N VAL A 57 17.31 13.00 18.56
CA VAL A 57 18.23 13.64 19.54
C VAL A 57 18.71 14.92 18.86
N SER A 58 18.27 16.05 19.39
CA SER A 58 18.71 17.38 18.96
C SER A 58 20.18 17.57 19.35
N GLU A 59 21.06 17.93 18.42
CA GLU A 59 22.47 18.29 18.67
C GLU A 59 22.64 19.66 19.35
N LYS A 60 21.84 19.95 20.38
CA LYS A 60 22.07 21.06 21.31
C LYS A 60 21.71 20.58 22.71
N GLU A 61 22.62 20.87 23.65
CA GLU A 61 22.52 20.61 25.10
C GLU A 61 23.24 19.35 25.63
N LEU A 62 24.48 19.11 25.17
CA LEU A 62 25.52 18.74 26.12
C LEU A 62 26.04 20.06 26.73
N VAL A 63 25.66 20.35 27.98
CA VAL A 63 26.21 21.42 28.82
C VAL A 63 27.23 20.84 29.79
#